data_AF-A0A3R8T3D2-F1
#
_entry.id   AF-A0A3R8T3D2-F1
#
_cell.length_a   1.000
_cell.length_b   1.000
_cell.length_c   1.000
_cell.angle_alpha   90.00
_cell.angle_beta   90.00
_cell.angle_gamma   90.00
#
_symmetry.space_group_name_H-M   'P 1'
#
loop_
_entity.id
_entity.type
_entity.pdbx_description
1 polymer ?
#
loop_
_entity_poly.entity_id
_entity_poly.type
_entity_poly.pdbx_seq_one_letter_code
_entity_poly.pdbx_strand_id
1 'polypeptide(L)'
;MDITERIKQERGQDTIAGILPGAASPSVADVARSFGLLDSPECYEEIDAVEAARVLENVLHRDMAYKIEIMPISLARELSGQFIAAFTDSDARFFTNGEWGRSTWALGVGWTPVTSATFDAGVLVVSDQRVGCVWCMDED
;
A
#
# COMPACT_ATOMS: atom_id res chain seq x y z
N MET A 1 18.21 3.34 8.67
CA MET A 1 17.61 3.06 7.36
C MET A 1 16.20 3.60 7.39
N ASP A 2 15.77 4.29 6.34
CA ASP A 2 14.39 4.77 6.23
C ASP A 2 13.41 3.59 6.12
N ILE A 3 12.18 3.75 6.62
CA ILE A 3 11.18 2.66 6.63
C ILE A 3 10.85 2.19 5.21
N THR A 4 10.80 3.09 4.23
CA THR A 4 10.43 2.73 2.86
C THR A 4 11.55 1.97 2.15
N GLU A 5 12.80 2.32 2.45
CA GLU A 5 13.97 1.57 1.97
C GLU A 5 14.06 0.19 2.61
N ARG A 6 13.71 0.05 3.90
CA ARG A 6 13.61 -1.25 4.55
C ARG A 6 12.53 -2.12 3.91
N ILE A 7 11.35 -1.54 3.63
CA ILE A 7 10.27 -2.26 2.96
C ILE A 7 10.72 -2.78 1.59
N LYS A 8 11.36 -1.95 0.76
CA LYS A 8 11.91 -2.40 -0.54
C LYS A 8 12.94 -3.51 -0.39
N GLN A 9 13.85 -3.38 0.58
CA GLN A 9 14.89 -4.38 0.82
C GLN A 9 14.29 -5.75 1.18
N GLU A 10 13.29 -5.79 2.05
CA GLU A 10 12.69 -7.03 2.53
C GLU A 10 11.69 -7.62 1.54
N ARG A 11 10.95 -6.78 0.79
CA ARG A 11 9.89 -7.24 -0.14
C ARG A 11 10.37 -7.50 -1.56
N GLY A 12 11.38 -6.78 -2.06
CA GLY A 12 11.95 -6.96 -3.40
C GLY A 12 11.80 -5.73 -4.33
N GLN A 13 12.25 -5.89 -5.58
CA GLN A 13 12.31 -4.79 -6.58
C GLN A 13 10.95 -4.38 -7.13
N ASP A 14 9.95 -5.26 -7.04
CA ASP A 14 8.59 -5.01 -7.52
C ASP A 14 7.73 -4.31 -6.45
N THR A 15 8.37 -3.43 -5.66
CA THR A 15 7.73 -2.67 -4.59
C THR A 15 8.01 -1.19 -4.73
N ILE A 16 6.94 -0.42 -4.93
CA ILE A 16 6.97 1.03 -4.83
C ILE A 16 6.80 1.37 -3.36
N ALA A 17 7.80 2.00 -2.73
CA ALA A 17 7.66 2.54 -1.40
C ALA A 17 8.31 3.91 -1.28
N GLY A 18 7.61 4.85 -0.65
CA GLY A 18 8.15 6.20 -0.45
C GLY A 18 7.24 7.09 0.40
N ILE A 19 7.87 8.10 1.01
CA ILE A 19 7.20 9.21 1.68
C ILE A 19 7.71 10.49 1.03
N LEU A 20 6.80 11.32 0.54
CA LEU A 20 7.11 12.59 -0.11
C LEU A 20 6.49 13.74 0.71
N PRO A 21 7.03 14.97 0.60
CA PRO A 21 6.37 16.16 1.14
C PRO A 21 4.94 16.29 0.60
N GLY A 22 4.03 16.72 1.45
CA GLY A 22 2.63 16.96 1.07
C GLY A 22 2.47 18.25 0.26
N ALA A 23 1.29 18.40 -0.31
CA ALA A 23 0.83 19.63 -0.95
C ALA A 23 -0.49 20.05 -0.28
N ALA A 24 -0.96 21.27 -0.54
CA ALA A 24 -2.24 21.71 0.03
C ALA A 24 -3.41 20.90 -0.57
N SER A 25 -4.13 20.16 0.28
CA SER A 25 -5.32 19.38 -0.07
C SER A 25 -5.10 18.43 -1.27
N PRO A 26 -4.11 17.52 -1.21
CA PRO A 26 -3.82 16.64 -2.32
C PRO A 26 -4.95 15.64 -2.51
N SER A 27 -5.27 15.31 -3.76
CA SER A 27 -6.20 14.22 -4.06
C SER A 27 -5.47 12.87 -4.09
N VAL A 28 -6.21 11.76 -3.93
CA VAL A 28 -5.63 10.41 -4.11
C VAL A 28 -5.02 10.23 -5.49
N ALA A 29 -5.60 10.85 -6.53
CA ALA A 29 -5.07 10.85 -7.89
C ALA A 29 -3.70 11.56 -8.00
N ASP A 30 -3.52 12.69 -7.30
CA ASP A 30 -2.24 13.42 -7.30
C ASP A 30 -1.15 12.61 -6.59
N VAL A 31 -1.50 11.93 -5.50
CA VAL A 31 -0.59 11.04 -4.78
C VAL A 31 -0.24 9.83 -5.64
N ALA A 32 -1.24 9.15 -6.21
CA ALA A 32 -1.04 8.02 -7.13
C ALA A 32 -0.06 8.37 -8.27
N ARG A 33 -0.29 9.49 -8.94
CA ARG A 33 0.57 10.00 -10.01
C ARG A 33 2.00 10.25 -9.54
N SER A 34 2.17 10.77 -8.33
CA SER A 34 3.50 11.05 -7.75
C SER A 34 4.33 9.78 -7.52
N PHE A 35 3.67 8.63 -7.39
CA PHE A 35 4.29 7.32 -7.23
C PHE A 35 4.25 6.47 -8.51
N GLY A 36 3.76 7.01 -9.63
CA GLY A 36 3.70 6.30 -10.91
C GLY A 36 2.56 5.29 -11.04
N LEU A 37 1.54 5.38 -10.18
CA LEU A 37 0.31 4.58 -10.28
C LEU A 37 -0.73 5.27 -11.18
N LEU A 38 -1.72 4.50 -11.65
CA LEU A 38 -2.87 5.03 -12.38
C LEU A 38 -3.60 6.10 -11.54
N ASP A 39 -3.87 7.27 -12.12
CA ASP A 39 -4.42 8.43 -11.41
C ASP A 39 -5.96 8.54 -11.50
N SER A 40 -6.63 7.42 -11.77
CA SER A 40 -8.09 7.28 -11.73
C SER A 40 -8.58 7.13 -10.28
N PRO A 41 -9.22 8.15 -9.67
CA PRO A 41 -9.66 8.09 -8.27
C PRO A 41 -10.67 6.96 -7.98
N GLU A 42 -11.45 6.54 -8.98
CA GLU A 42 -12.40 5.43 -8.90
C GLU A 42 -11.76 4.06 -8.66
N CYS A 43 -10.45 3.93 -8.88
CA CYS A 43 -9.69 2.72 -8.60
C CYS A 43 -9.33 2.58 -7.10
N TYR A 44 -9.57 3.63 -6.31
CA TYR A 44 -9.12 3.73 -4.93
C TYR A 44 -10.30 3.82 -3.96
N GLU A 45 -10.27 2.97 -2.95
CA GLU A 45 -11.22 2.96 -1.83
C GLU A 45 -10.54 3.52 -0.59
N GLU A 46 -11.21 4.47 0.09
CA GLU A 46 -10.75 5.01 1.37
C GLU A 46 -10.99 4.00 2.49
N ILE A 47 -9.96 3.76 3.30
CA ILE A 47 -9.96 2.81 4.42
C ILE A 47 -9.39 3.48 5.68
N ASP A 48 -9.65 2.90 6.84
CA ASP A 48 -9.04 3.39 8.08
C ASP A 48 -7.57 2.93 8.24
N ALA A 49 -6.85 3.53 9.20
CA ALA A 49 -5.45 3.22 9.45
C ALA A 49 -5.20 1.76 9.89
N VAL A 50 -6.18 1.12 10.54
CA VAL A 50 -6.09 -0.27 11.00
C VAL A 50 -6.24 -1.21 9.80
N GLU A 51 -7.18 -0.93 8.91
CA GLU A 51 -7.35 -1.64 7.64
C GLU A 51 -6.13 -1.46 6.74
N ALA A 52 -5.59 -0.24 6.64
CA ALA A 52 -4.37 0.03 5.89
C ALA A 52 -3.17 -0.78 6.40
N ALA A 53 -2.98 -0.84 7.73
CA ALA A 53 -1.94 -1.67 8.33
C ALA A 53 -2.12 -3.17 7.99
N ARG A 54 -3.37 -3.67 7.97
CA ARG A 54 -3.68 -5.06 7.61
C ARG A 54 -3.44 -5.34 6.13
N VAL A 55 -3.81 -4.43 5.23
CA VAL A 55 -3.52 -4.55 3.79
C VAL A 55 -2.01 -4.70 3.61
N LEU A 56 -1.23 -3.79 4.19
CA LEU A 56 0.23 -3.84 4.14
C LEU A 56 0.80 -5.12 4.75
N GLU A 57 0.29 -5.55 5.91
CA GLU A 57 0.75 -6.79 6.56
C GLU A 57 0.56 -7.99 5.62
N ASN A 58 -0.56 -8.07 4.91
CA ASN A 58 -0.85 -9.15 3.98
C ASN A 58 0.05 -9.13 2.74
N VAL A 59 0.12 -7.98 2.04
CA VAL A 59 0.87 -7.87 0.76
C VAL A 59 2.39 -7.90 0.96
N LEU A 60 2.88 -7.57 2.16
CA LEU A 60 4.29 -7.73 2.52
C LEU A 60 4.60 -9.18 2.93
N HIS A 61 3.71 -9.84 3.69
CA HIS A 61 3.95 -11.20 4.19
C HIS A 61 4.00 -12.24 3.07
N ARG A 62 3.09 -12.17 2.10
CA ARG A 62 2.91 -13.17 1.05
C ARG A 62 2.67 -12.54 -0.31
N ASP A 63 3.02 -13.27 -1.36
CA ASP A 63 2.64 -12.90 -2.72
C ASP A 63 1.12 -13.03 -2.94
N MET A 64 0.60 -12.30 -3.93
CA MET A 64 -0.82 -12.19 -4.23
C MET A 64 -1.37 -13.38 -5.03
N ALA A 65 -0.53 -14.07 -5.81
CA ALA A 65 -0.92 -15.14 -6.74
C ALA A 65 -0.97 -16.52 -6.07
N TYR A 66 0.15 -16.95 -5.47
CA TYR A 66 0.39 -18.27 -4.90
C TYR A 66 0.40 -18.29 -3.37
N LYS A 67 0.38 -17.12 -2.72
CA LYS A 67 0.39 -16.98 -1.24
C LYS A 67 1.65 -17.58 -0.61
N ILE A 68 2.76 -17.63 -1.36
CA ILE A 68 4.07 -18.00 -0.88
C ILE A 68 4.55 -16.91 0.08
N GLU A 69 5.14 -17.34 1.18
CA GLU A 69 5.74 -16.43 2.16
C GLU A 69 6.95 -15.72 1.55
N ILE A 70 6.94 -14.39 1.63
CA ILE A 70 8.05 -13.54 1.21
C ILE A 70 8.87 -13.11 2.43
N MET A 71 8.17 -12.75 3.51
CA MET A 71 8.78 -12.46 4.80
C MET A 71 7.91 -12.97 5.96
N PRO A 72 8.48 -13.21 7.15
CA PRO A 72 7.69 -13.62 8.31
C PRO A 72 6.60 -12.60 8.67
N ILE A 73 5.42 -13.08 9.07
CA ILE A 73 4.27 -12.22 9.42
C ILE A 73 4.60 -11.19 10.52
N SER A 74 5.49 -11.53 11.44
CA SER A 74 5.95 -10.61 12.49
C SER A 74 6.73 -9.43 11.92
N LEU A 75 7.55 -9.66 10.89
CA LEU A 75 8.30 -8.60 10.22
C LEU A 75 7.37 -7.75 9.36
N ALA A 76 6.46 -8.37 8.61
CA ALA A 76 5.45 -7.65 7.84
C ALA A 76 4.64 -6.71 8.75
N ARG A 77 4.13 -7.21 9.89
CA ARG A 77 3.41 -6.41 10.88
C ARG A 77 4.24 -5.27 11.45
N GLU A 78 5.51 -5.51 11.76
CA GLU A 78 6.43 -4.49 12.24
C GLU A 78 6.58 -3.36 11.20
N LEU A 79 6.84 -3.71 9.94
CA LEU A 79 7.06 -2.75 8.86
C LEU A 79 5.78 -1.95 8.55
N SER A 80 4.63 -2.63 8.46
CA SER A 80 3.34 -1.97 8.27
C SER A 80 3.03 -1.00 9.41
N GLY A 81 3.24 -1.42 10.65
CA GLY A 81 3.03 -0.55 11.82
C GLY A 81 3.94 0.67 11.81
N GLN A 82 5.23 0.51 11.47
CA GLN A 82 6.17 1.62 11.38
C GLN A 82 5.81 2.60 10.25
N PHE A 83 5.37 2.09 9.09
CA PHE A 83 4.93 2.95 7.98
C PHE A 83 3.68 3.76 8.35
N ILE A 84 2.64 3.13 8.91
CA ILE A 84 1.42 3.84 9.34
C ILE A 84 1.71 4.82 10.48
N ALA A 85 2.59 4.47 11.42
CA ALA A 85 3.00 5.35 12.50
C ALA A 85 3.63 6.65 11.99
N ALA A 86 4.30 6.60 10.82
CA ALA A 86 4.85 7.75 10.14
C ALA A 86 3.78 8.67 9.51
N PHE A 87 2.50 8.58 9.87
CA PHE A 87 1.46 9.54 9.47
C PHE A 87 0.53 9.94 10.63
N THR A 88 0.83 9.50 11.87
CA THR A 88 -0.05 9.66 13.05
C THR A 88 -0.16 11.10 13.59
N ASP A 89 0.75 11.97 13.20
CA ASP A 89 0.77 13.41 13.54
C ASP A 89 -0.04 14.27 12.56
N SER A 90 -0.70 13.65 11.59
CA SER A 90 -1.37 14.33 10.49
C SER A 90 -2.80 13.80 10.30
N ASP A 91 -3.67 14.61 9.71
CA ASP A 91 -5.01 14.18 9.31
C ASP A 91 -4.92 13.34 8.01
N ALA A 92 -4.32 12.16 8.15
CA ALA A 92 -4.01 11.28 7.04
C ALA A 92 -5.21 10.42 6.66
N ARG A 93 -5.47 10.34 5.35
CA ARG A 93 -6.46 9.45 4.75
C ARG A 93 -5.73 8.32 4.02
N PHE A 94 -6.24 7.10 4.13
CA PHE A 94 -5.60 5.91 3.58
C PHE A 94 -6.45 5.34 2.47
N PHE A 95 -5.80 4.86 1.41
CA PHE A 95 -6.49 4.30 0.25
C PHE A 95 -5.86 3.00 -0.21
N THR A 96 -6.69 2.05 -0.66
CA THR A 96 -6.28 0.79 -1.29
C THR A 96 -7.05 0.61 -2.60
N ASN A 97 -6.76 -0.44 -3.36
CA ASN A 97 -7.45 -0.76 -4.60
C ASN A 97 -8.39 -1.98 -4.53
N GLY A 98 -8.61 -2.56 -3.34
CA GLY A 98 -9.50 -3.71 -3.19
C GLY A 98 -9.53 -4.35 -1.81
N GLU A 99 -10.17 -5.52 -1.71
CA GLU A 99 -10.45 -6.23 -0.45
C GLU A 99 -9.28 -7.08 0.10
N TRP A 100 -8.05 -6.60 -0.01
CA TRP A 100 -6.87 -7.34 0.41
C TRP A 100 -6.84 -7.57 1.93
N GLY A 101 -7.18 -8.80 2.35
CA GLY A 101 -7.24 -9.18 3.77
C GLY A 101 -8.54 -8.78 4.49
N ARG A 102 -9.57 -8.32 3.76
CA ARG A 102 -10.88 -7.90 4.32
C ARG A 102 -11.96 -8.98 4.22
N SER A 103 -11.87 -9.91 3.25
CA SER A 103 -12.78 -11.04 3.12
C SER A 103 -12.05 -12.39 3.12
N THR A 104 -12.69 -13.44 3.67
CA THR A 104 -12.25 -14.82 3.44
C THR A 104 -12.34 -15.05 1.94
N TRP A 105 -11.23 -15.43 1.30
CA TRP A 105 -11.02 -15.52 -0.16
C TRP A 105 -11.95 -16.48 -0.93
N ALA A 106 -13.13 -16.80 -0.41
CA ALA A 106 -14.02 -17.84 -0.88
C ALA A 106 -14.75 -17.50 -2.18
N LEU A 107 -14.93 -16.23 -2.56
CA LEU A 107 -15.55 -15.84 -3.84
C LEU A 107 -15.10 -14.43 -4.24
N GLY A 108 -14.16 -14.33 -5.19
CA GLY A 108 -13.82 -13.10 -5.93
C GLY A 108 -13.39 -11.92 -5.06
N VAL A 109 -12.10 -11.86 -4.69
CA VAL A 109 -11.50 -10.61 -4.19
C VAL A 109 -11.62 -9.58 -5.33
N GLY A 110 -12.48 -8.59 -5.18
CA GLY A 110 -12.54 -7.47 -6.10
C GLY A 110 -11.35 -6.55 -5.84
N TRP A 111 -10.52 -6.33 -6.86
CA TRP A 111 -9.58 -5.21 -6.87
C TRP A 111 -9.60 -4.53 -8.23
N THR A 112 -9.18 -3.28 -8.27
CA THR A 112 -8.98 -2.52 -9.50
C THR A 112 -7.49 -2.36 -9.73
N PRO A 113 -6.90 -3.00 -10.76
CA PRO A 113 -5.48 -2.86 -11.02
C PRO A 113 -5.10 -1.41 -11.30
N VAL A 114 -4.00 -0.92 -10.72
CA VAL A 114 -3.50 0.46 -10.93
C VAL A 114 -2.07 0.50 -11.46
N THR A 115 -1.53 -0.66 -11.82
CA THR A 115 -0.25 -0.83 -12.52
C THR A 115 -0.43 -1.76 -13.72
N SER A 116 0.66 -2.10 -14.42
CA SER A 116 0.65 -3.11 -15.50
C SER A 116 0.83 -4.55 -15.00
N ALA A 117 1.07 -4.74 -13.70
CA ALA A 117 1.22 -6.06 -13.10
C ALA A 117 -0.10 -6.83 -13.13
N THR A 118 -0.04 -8.18 -13.19
CA THR A 118 -1.25 -9.01 -13.12
C THR A 118 -1.91 -8.88 -11.75
N PHE A 119 -1.11 -8.78 -10.69
CA PHE A 119 -1.58 -8.47 -9.35
C PHE A 119 -0.84 -7.27 -8.79
N ASP A 120 -1.59 -6.30 -8.28
CA ASP A 120 -1.02 -5.17 -7.57
C ASP A 120 -1.94 -4.72 -6.43
N ALA A 121 -1.32 -4.35 -5.32
CA ALA A 121 -2.03 -3.95 -4.12
C ALA A 121 -1.14 -3.14 -3.20
N GLY A 122 -1.75 -2.26 -2.42
CA GLY A 122 -0.99 -1.45 -1.49
C GLY A 122 -1.83 -0.43 -0.76
N VAL A 123 -1.12 0.54 -0.18
CA VAL A 123 -1.72 1.68 0.50
C VAL A 123 -1.11 2.96 -0.03
N LEU A 124 -1.97 3.89 -0.42
CA LEU A 124 -1.65 5.31 -0.56
C LEU A 124 -2.05 6.05 0.71
N VAL A 125 -1.24 7.02 1.10
CA VAL A 125 -1.52 7.92 2.22
C VAL A 125 -1.57 9.34 1.72
N VAL A 126 -2.68 10.02 2.01
CA VAL A 126 -2.95 11.39 1.60
C VAL A 126 -2.99 12.27 2.84
N SER A 127 -2.10 13.25 2.92
CA SER A 127 -2.13 14.30 3.93
C SER A 127 -1.47 15.57 3.40
N ASP A 128 -1.83 16.72 3.98
CA ASP A 128 -1.28 18.03 3.63
C ASP A 128 0.20 18.17 3.96
N GLN A 129 0.70 17.44 4.97
CA GLN A 129 2.10 17.53 5.41
C GLN A 129 3.03 16.58 4.65
N ARG A 130 2.53 15.38 4.35
CA ARG A 130 3.28 14.31 3.69
C ARG A 130 2.33 13.33 3.04
N VAL A 131 2.78 12.75 1.94
CA VAL A 131 2.06 11.70 1.22
C VAL A 131 2.91 10.44 1.19
N GLY A 132 2.27 9.29 1.14
CA GLY A 132 2.93 8.00 1.26
C GLY A 132 2.43 7.00 0.25
N CYS A 133 3.28 6.05 -0.10
CA CYS A 133 2.91 4.88 -0.87
C CYS A 133 3.72 3.68 -0.39
N VAL A 134 3.04 2.55 -0.23
CA VAL A 134 3.63 1.21 -0.29
C VAL A 134 2.73 0.39 -1.22
N TRP A 135 3.25 0.03 -2.39
CA TRP A 135 2.53 -0.73 -3.42
C TRP A 135 3.38 -1.91 -3.85
N CYS A 136 2.84 -3.11 -3.70
CA CYS A 136 3.47 -4.35 -4.14
C CYS A 136 2.87 -4.76 -5.47
N MET A 137 3.71 -5.25 -6.37
CA MET A 137 3.33 -5.81 -7.65
C MET A 137 3.81 -7.26 -7.67
N ASP A 138 2.93 -8.19 -8.05
CA ASP A 138 3.27 -9.60 -8.27
C ASP A 138 2.77 -10.00 -9.67
N GLU A 139 3.63 -10.68 -10.43
CA GLU A 139 3.50 -10.95 -11.89
C GLU A 139 3.46 -9.63 -12.70
N ASP A 140 4.34 -9.29 -13.64
CA ASP A 140 5.21 -10.07 -14.54
C ASP A 140 6.59 -10.48 -14.01
#